data_AF-A0A661G8B7-F1
#
_entry.id   AF-A0A661G8B7-F1
#
_cell.length_a   1.000
_cell.length_b   1.000
_cell.length_c   1.000
_cell.angle_alpha   90.00
_cell.angle_beta   90.00
_cell.angle_gamma   90.00
#
_symmetry.space_group_name_H-M   'P 1'
#
loop_
_entity.id
_entity.type
_entity.pdbx_description
1 polymer ?
#
loop_
_entity_poly.entity_id
_entity_poly.type
_entity_poly.pdbx_seq_one_letter_code
_entity_poly.pdbx_strand_id
1 'polypeptide(L)'
;MSFRTNNRCRAAIAFPIIVWLPMLVQASTCEPLGFDKAELVQLKEQGFDIADPDRRDRFAIELVDCLGDPDPQIRDGIAFEGFVTLLRGKQLQPDAIHTLLTAMTNQLNSDEEDQLGFRKPFLALALAEVARVDRIEPIFSGAERDELVTTSADFMRSIDDYRGFSEKEGWRHAVAHTADLQMQLTLNAAVTHEQLLRIRDAIATQVAPQGEHFYVYGENERLARPILFMAARDVSTEQEWVDWFAKLGAADPYESWNDI
;
A
#
# COMPACT_ATOMS: atom_id res chain seq x y z
N MET A 1 -81.03 33.40 15.00
CA MET A 1 -79.76 33.43 14.25
C MET A 1 -79.04 32.11 14.51
N SER A 2 -79.00 31.24 13.50
CA SER A 2 -78.48 29.87 13.57
C SER A 2 -76.99 29.86 13.24
N PHE A 3 -76.14 29.40 14.18
CA PHE A 3 -74.72 29.19 13.94
C PHE A 3 -74.49 27.75 13.48
N ARG A 4 -74.12 27.58 12.21
CA ARG A 4 -73.63 26.32 11.64
C ARG A 4 -72.22 26.03 12.16
N THR A 5 -72.03 24.89 12.78
CA THR A 5 -70.71 24.33 13.10
C THR A 5 -70.08 23.75 11.83
N ASN A 6 -68.85 24.16 11.53
CA ASN A 6 -68.11 23.74 10.34
C ASN A 6 -67.16 22.60 10.73
N ASN A 7 -67.49 21.37 10.36
CA ASN A 7 -66.61 20.21 10.51
C ASN A 7 -65.46 20.30 9.51
N ARG A 8 -64.24 20.58 9.97
CA ARG A 8 -63.02 20.40 9.17
C ARG A 8 -62.40 19.04 9.50
N CYS A 9 -62.48 18.12 8.53
CA CYS A 9 -61.69 16.88 8.52
C CYS A 9 -60.20 17.22 8.60
N ARG A 10 -59.50 16.69 9.62
CA ARG A 10 -58.04 16.63 9.66
C ARG A 10 -57.61 15.37 8.90
N ALA A 11 -57.00 15.54 7.73
CA ALA A 11 -56.28 14.45 7.06
C ALA A 11 -54.96 14.22 7.80
N ALA A 12 -54.76 13.02 8.34
CA ALA A 12 -53.49 12.60 8.93
C ALA A 12 -52.53 12.23 7.79
N ILE A 13 -51.44 12.98 7.64
CA ILE A 13 -50.35 12.66 6.71
C ILE A 13 -49.42 11.68 7.43
N ALA A 14 -49.44 10.42 7.02
CA ALA A 14 -48.49 9.41 7.51
C ALA A 14 -47.16 9.58 6.76
N PHE A 15 -46.11 9.98 7.46
CA PHE A 15 -44.74 9.93 6.95
C PHE A 15 -44.23 8.48 7.06
N PRO A 16 -43.79 7.84 5.96
CA PRO A 16 -43.19 6.53 6.04
C PRO A 16 -41.80 6.65 6.69
N ILE A 17 -41.62 5.95 7.81
CA ILE A 17 -40.30 5.77 8.42
C ILE A 17 -39.52 4.81 7.51
N ILE A 18 -38.61 5.36 6.71
CA ILE A 18 -37.65 4.55 5.94
C ILE A 18 -36.60 4.05 6.93
N VAL A 19 -36.74 2.79 7.35
CA VAL A 19 -35.72 2.09 8.12
C VAL A 19 -34.59 1.74 7.15
N TRP A 20 -33.48 2.47 7.22
CA TRP A 20 -32.22 2.09 6.58
C TRP A 20 -31.72 0.83 7.27
N LEU A 21 -31.92 -0.34 6.66
CA LEU A 21 -31.13 -1.52 7.01
C LEU A 21 -29.72 -1.30 6.45
N PRO A 22 -28.66 -1.34 7.28
CA PRO A 22 -27.30 -1.36 6.74
C PRO A 22 -27.15 -2.62 5.89
N MET A 23 -26.79 -2.46 4.61
CA MET A 23 -26.26 -3.56 3.83
C MET A 23 -25.01 -4.07 4.55
N LEU A 24 -25.07 -5.30 5.06
CA LEU A 24 -23.89 -6.02 5.48
C LEU A 24 -23.03 -6.22 4.23
N VAL A 25 -21.98 -5.43 4.09
CA VAL A 25 -20.90 -5.71 3.15
C VAL A 25 -20.29 -7.02 3.63
N GLN A 26 -20.52 -8.11 2.88
CA GLN A 26 -19.77 -9.34 3.10
C GLN A 26 -18.34 -9.04 2.70
N ALA A 27 -17.45 -8.89 3.68
CA ALA A 27 -16.02 -8.97 3.41
C ALA A 27 -15.76 -10.34 2.79
N SER A 28 -15.10 -10.39 1.63
CA SER A 28 -14.57 -11.64 1.11
C SER A 28 -13.65 -12.22 2.17
N THR A 29 -13.94 -13.44 2.62
CA THR A 29 -13.09 -14.13 3.59
C THR A 29 -11.78 -14.50 2.91
N CYS A 30 -10.65 -14.13 3.50
CA CYS A 30 -9.33 -14.58 3.05
C CYS A 30 -9.22 -16.10 3.28
N GLU A 31 -9.44 -16.88 2.22
CA GLU A 31 -9.40 -18.35 2.26
C GLU A 31 -8.59 -18.91 1.07
N PRO A 32 -7.30 -18.59 0.95
CA PRO A 32 -6.48 -19.09 -0.15
C PRO A 32 -6.38 -20.62 -0.09
N LEU A 33 -6.53 -21.27 -1.23
CA LEU A 33 -6.73 -22.71 -1.42
C LEU A 33 -7.95 -23.30 -0.71
N GLY A 34 -8.86 -22.45 -0.23
CA GLY A 34 -9.96 -22.84 0.65
C GLY A 34 -9.54 -23.10 2.10
N PHE A 35 -8.34 -22.66 2.51
CA PHE A 35 -7.89 -22.80 3.89
C PHE A 35 -8.58 -21.79 4.79
N ASP A 36 -9.15 -22.27 5.90
CA ASP A 36 -9.64 -21.39 6.95
C ASP A 36 -8.50 -20.77 7.77
N LYS A 37 -8.83 -19.84 8.66
CA LYS A 37 -7.84 -19.17 9.52
C LYS A 37 -7.00 -20.14 10.35
N ALA A 38 -7.57 -21.23 10.87
CA ALA A 38 -6.84 -22.18 11.69
C ALA A 38 -5.84 -22.99 10.85
N GLU A 39 -6.25 -23.40 9.65
CA GLU A 39 -5.38 -24.06 8.68
C GLU A 39 -4.23 -23.14 8.23
N LEU A 40 -4.51 -21.85 8.01
CA LEU A 40 -3.48 -20.85 7.68
C LEU A 40 -2.45 -20.68 8.81
N VAL A 41 -2.91 -20.61 10.06
CA VAL A 41 -2.02 -20.54 11.23
C VAL A 41 -1.14 -21.79 11.33
N GLN A 42 -1.73 -22.98 11.13
CA GLN A 42 -0.96 -24.21 11.11
C GLN A 42 0.06 -24.26 9.97
N LEU A 43 -0.32 -23.79 8.78
CA LEU A 43 0.58 -23.71 7.63
C LEU A 43 1.77 -22.75 7.90
N LYS A 44 1.53 -21.62 8.58
CA LYS A 44 2.60 -20.72 9.04
C LYS A 44 3.55 -21.42 10.00
N GLU A 45 3.05 -22.17 10.98
CA GLU A 45 3.90 -22.93 11.93
C GLU A 45 4.79 -23.96 11.22
N GLN A 46 4.36 -24.44 10.04
CA GLN A 46 5.11 -25.31 9.15
C GLN A 46 6.02 -24.57 8.17
N GLY A 47 6.16 -23.24 8.30
CA GLY A 47 7.02 -22.42 7.44
C GLY A 47 6.45 -22.18 6.05
N PHE A 48 5.11 -22.22 5.90
CA PHE A 48 4.42 -22.13 4.62
C PHE A 48 4.82 -23.23 3.62
N ASP A 49 5.16 -24.42 4.13
CA ASP A 49 5.59 -25.55 3.31
C ASP A 49 4.42 -26.16 2.52
N ILE A 50 4.35 -25.80 1.23
CA ILE A 50 3.47 -26.43 0.24
C ILE A 50 4.36 -27.12 -0.79
N ALA A 51 4.42 -28.45 -0.72
CA ALA A 51 5.34 -29.26 -1.52
C ALA A 51 5.11 -29.16 -3.04
N ASP A 52 3.83 -29.14 -3.45
CA ASP A 52 3.44 -29.04 -4.86
C ASP A 52 3.65 -27.61 -5.39
N PRO A 53 4.51 -27.38 -6.39
CA PRO A 53 4.84 -26.04 -6.88
C PRO A 53 3.63 -25.27 -7.43
N ASP A 54 2.79 -25.92 -8.25
CA ASP A 54 1.61 -25.28 -8.83
C ASP A 54 0.61 -24.84 -7.75
N ARG A 55 0.41 -25.70 -6.73
CA ARG A 55 -0.43 -25.37 -5.58
C ARG A 55 0.17 -24.25 -4.72
N ARG A 56 1.49 -24.20 -4.56
CA ARG A 56 2.20 -23.15 -3.82
C ARG A 56 2.13 -21.81 -4.53
N ASP A 57 2.29 -21.80 -5.85
CA ASP A 57 2.15 -20.59 -6.67
C ASP A 57 0.71 -20.08 -6.63
N ARG A 58 -0.28 -20.97 -6.76
CA ARG A 58 -1.69 -20.60 -6.59
C ARG A 58 -1.99 -20.02 -5.21
N PHE A 59 -1.45 -20.63 -4.14
CA PHE A 59 -1.57 -20.09 -2.79
C PHE A 59 -1.04 -18.66 -2.70
N ALA A 60 0.17 -18.40 -3.22
CA ALA A 60 0.76 -17.06 -3.20
C ALA A 60 -0.07 -16.03 -3.97
N ILE A 61 -0.64 -16.41 -5.11
CA ILE A 61 -1.50 -15.52 -5.92
C ILE A 61 -2.80 -15.19 -5.18
N GLU A 62 -3.47 -16.19 -4.60
CA GLU A 62 -4.71 -15.99 -3.83
C GLU A 62 -4.45 -15.22 -2.53
N LEU A 63 -3.23 -15.29 -1.98
CA LEU A 63 -2.82 -14.57 -0.76
C LEU A 63 -2.80 -13.04 -0.95
N VAL A 64 -2.80 -12.53 -2.18
CA VAL A 64 -2.84 -11.09 -2.47
C VAL A 64 -4.09 -10.44 -1.86
N ASP A 65 -5.24 -11.10 -1.96
CA ASP A 65 -6.51 -10.52 -1.51
C ASP A 65 -6.57 -10.38 0.02
N CYS A 66 -5.80 -11.21 0.74
CA CYS A 66 -5.64 -11.21 2.18
C CYS A 66 -4.85 -10.00 2.72
N LEU A 67 -4.13 -9.26 1.88
CA LEU A 67 -3.40 -8.05 2.28
C LEU A 67 -4.33 -6.90 2.70
N GLY A 68 -5.62 -6.98 2.37
CA GLY A 68 -6.64 -6.03 2.83
C GLY A 68 -7.48 -6.52 4.01
N ASP A 69 -7.18 -7.69 4.59
CA ASP A 69 -8.01 -8.26 5.66
C ASP A 69 -7.99 -7.37 6.92
N PRO A 70 -9.14 -7.12 7.57
CA PRO A 70 -9.17 -6.32 8.80
C PRO A 70 -8.49 -6.99 10.00
N ASP A 71 -8.32 -8.31 9.99
CA ASP A 71 -7.64 -9.06 11.03
C ASP A 71 -6.11 -9.00 10.83
N PRO A 72 -5.34 -8.33 11.72
CA PRO A 72 -3.89 -8.24 11.60
C PRO A 72 -3.20 -9.61 11.69
N GLN A 73 -3.83 -10.61 12.32
CA GLN A 73 -3.27 -11.96 12.33
C GLN A 73 -3.28 -12.58 10.92
N ILE A 74 -4.29 -12.27 10.11
CA ILE A 74 -4.36 -12.70 8.71
C ILE A 74 -3.46 -11.82 7.85
N ARG A 75 -3.68 -10.50 7.85
CA ARG A 75 -2.99 -9.57 6.95
C ARG A 75 -1.48 -9.52 7.19
N ASP A 76 -1.06 -9.24 8.42
CA ASP A 76 0.35 -9.13 8.78
C ASP A 76 0.92 -10.53 9.00
N GLY A 77 0.25 -11.30 9.85
CA GLY A 77 0.76 -12.56 10.37
C GLY A 77 0.75 -13.72 9.38
N ILE A 78 -0.16 -13.75 8.41
CA ILE A 78 -0.23 -14.82 7.39
C ILE A 78 0.17 -14.28 6.02
N ALA A 79 -0.52 -13.25 5.51
CA ALA A 79 -0.36 -12.80 4.14
C ALA A 79 1.03 -12.21 3.91
N PHE A 80 1.39 -11.17 4.66
CA PHE A 80 2.70 -10.54 4.50
C PHE A 80 3.86 -11.49 4.88
N GLU A 81 3.79 -12.18 6.01
CA GLU A 81 4.82 -13.17 6.39
C GLU A 81 4.94 -14.34 5.39
N GLY A 82 3.84 -14.74 4.76
CA GLY A 82 3.82 -15.72 3.68
C GLY A 82 4.59 -15.24 2.46
N PHE A 83 4.32 -14.00 1.98
CA PHE A 83 5.09 -13.40 0.89
C PHE A 83 6.58 -13.31 1.22
N VAL A 84 6.94 -12.85 2.42
CA VAL A 84 8.33 -12.81 2.89
C VAL A 84 8.96 -14.20 2.82
N THR A 85 8.28 -15.23 3.34
CA THR A 85 8.83 -16.60 3.39
C THR A 85 9.00 -17.21 2.00
N LEU A 86 7.97 -17.11 1.16
CA LEU A 86 7.96 -17.72 -0.18
C LEU A 86 8.93 -17.02 -1.14
N LEU A 87 8.94 -15.69 -1.17
CA LEU A 87 9.81 -14.90 -2.06
C LEU A 87 11.26 -14.92 -1.60
N ARG A 88 11.54 -14.83 -0.29
CA ARG A 88 12.93 -14.91 0.21
C ARG A 88 13.51 -16.32 0.17
N GLY A 89 12.66 -17.33 0.34
CA GLY A 89 13.02 -18.73 0.17
C GLY A 89 13.17 -19.17 -1.29
N LYS A 90 12.95 -18.28 -2.27
CA LYS A 90 12.96 -18.58 -3.72
C LYS A 90 12.04 -19.76 -4.07
N GLN A 91 10.88 -19.81 -3.44
CA GLN A 91 9.96 -20.94 -3.55
C GLN A 91 8.96 -20.78 -4.71
N LEU A 92 8.80 -19.58 -5.25
CA LEU A 92 7.84 -19.33 -6.34
C LEU A 92 8.48 -19.46 -7.71
N GLN A 93 7.72 -19.94 -8.69
CA GLN A 93 8.19 -19.98 -10.08
C GLN A 93 8.18 -18.56 -10.70
N PRO A 94 9.01 -18.31 -11.73
CA PRO A 94 9.06 -17.00 -12.39
C PRO A 94 7.68 -16.51 -12.87
N ASP A 95 6.89 -17.37 -13.50
CA ASP A 95 5.55 -17.01 -14.01
C ASP A 95 4.60 -16.55 -12.89
N ALA A 96 4.69 -17.17 -11.70
CA ALA A 96 3.93 -16.75 -10.54
C ALA A 96 4.39 -15.38 -10.03
N ILE A 97 5.70 -15.10 -10.04
CA ILE A 97 6.22 -13.79 -9.64
C ILE A 97 5.77 -12.68 -10.60
N HIS A 98 5.76 -12.93 -11.91
CA HIS A 98 5.18 -11.99 -12.90
C HIS A 98 3.67 -11.79 -12.68
N THR A 99 2.96 -12.85 -12.33
CA THR A 99 1.53 -12.78 -11.99
C THR A 99 1.30 -11.94 -10.74
N LEU A 100 2.11 -12.11 -9.69
CA LEU A 100 2.05 -11.30 -8.47
C LEU A 100 2.35 -9.83 -8.75
N LEU A 101 3.40 -9.54 -9.51
CA LEU A 101 3.74 -8.18 -9.94
C LEU A 101 2.54 -7.51 -10.61
N THR A 102 1.96 -8.18 -11.60
CA THR A 102 0.82 -7.66 -12.37
C THR A 102 -0.40 -7.46 -11.47
N ALA A 103 -0.76 -8.46 -10.66
CA ALA A 103 -1.93 -8.40 -9.78
C ALA A 103 -1.81 -7.29 -8.74
N MET A 104 -0.68 -7.19 -8.06
CA MET A 104 -0.48 -6.20 -7.01
C MET A 104 -0.39 -4.78 -7.56
N THR A 105 0.30 -4.56 -8.69
CA THR A 105 0.35 -3.26 -9.36
C THR A 105 -1.02 -2.80 -9.83
N ASN A 106 -1.83 -3.70 -10.41
CA ASN A 106 -3.20 -3.40 -10.81
C ASN A 106 -4.08 -3.03 -9.61
N GLN A 107 -4.03 -3.78 -8.51
CA GLN A 107 -4.79 -3.45 -7.30
C GLN A 107 -4.33 -2.11 -6.67
N LEU A 108 -3.02 -1.83 -6.68
CA LEU A 108 -2.50 -0.58 -6.12
C LEU A 108 -2.92 0.65 -6.94
N ASN A 109 -2.94 0.51 -8.27
CA ASN A 109 -3.40 1.54 -9.22
C ASN A 109 -4.93 1.66 -9.29
N SER A 110 -5.68 0.75 -8.66
CA SER A 110 -7.14 0.76 -8.76
C SER A 110 -7.76 1.97 -8.06
N ASP A 111 -8.86 2.47 -8.64
CA ASP A 111 -9.71 3.51 -8.04
C ASP A 111 -10.64 2.94 -6.94
N GLU A 112 -10.51 1.65 -6.61
CA GLU A 112 -11.30 1.04 -5.54
C GLU A 112 -10.94 1.68 -4.20
N GLU A 113 -11.98 2.02 -3.43
CA GLU A 113 -11.80 2.64 -2.12
C GLU A 113 -11.20 1.65 -1.12
N ASP A 114 -10.04 1.98 -0.56
CA ASP A 114 -9.46 1.29 0.59
C ASP A 114 -9.88 2.00 1.88
N GLN A 115 -11.19 2.01 2.17
CA GLN A 115 -11.75 2.76 3.31
C GLN A 115 -11.09 2.38 4.64
N LEU A 116 -10.79 1.10 4.80
CA LEU A 116 -10.09 0.59 5.97
C LEU A 116 -8.61 0.98 5.99
N GLY A 117 -8.00 1.28 4.84
CA GLY A 117 -6.62 1.74 4.70
C GLY A 117 -5.58 0.63 4.83
N PHE A 118 -5.97 -0.63 4.66
CA PHE A 118 -5.08 -1.78 4.84
C PHE A 118 -4.48 -2.26 3.52
N ARG A 119 -5.31 -2.37 2.49
CA ARG A 119 -4.96 -3.07 1.24
C ARG A 119 -3.81 -2.39 0.51
N LYS A 120 -3.93 -1.10 0.20
CA LYS A 120 -2.94 -0.37 -0.59
C LYS A 120 -1.57 -0.31 0.10
N PRO A 121 -1.48 -0.01 1.41
CA PRO A 121 -0.20 -0.06 2.10
C PRO A 121 0.44 -1.45 2.15
N PHE A 122 -0.33 -2.51 2.33
CA PHE A 122 0.21 -3.88 2.35
C PHE A 122 0.56 -4.40 0.97
N LEU A 123 -0.14 -3.98 -0.09
CA LEU A 123 0.27 -4.20 -1.48
C LEU A 123 1.63 -3.55 -1.76
N ALA A 124 1.85 -2.30 -1.35
CA ALA A 124 3.14 -1.64 -1.50
C ALA A 124 4.26 -2.39 -0.75
N LEU A 125 3.97 -2.87 0.47
CA LEU A 125 4.93 -3.65 1.25
C LEU A 125 5.24 -5.02 0.60
N ALA A 126 4.23 -5.74 0.11
CA ALA A 126 4.43 -7.01 -0.57
C ALA A 126 5.17 -6.83 -1.90
N LEU A 127 4.87 -5.76 -2.65
CA LEU A 127 5.61 -5.37 -3.85
C LEU A 127 7.08 -5.09 -3.54
N ALA A 128 7.44 -4.63 -2.33
CA ALA A 128 8.84 -4.50 -1.94
C ALA A 128 9.55 -5.86 -1.96
N GLU A 129 8.91 -6.94 -1.47
CA GLU A 129 9.48 -8.29 -1.56
C GLU A 129 9.56 -8.80 -3.00
N VAL A 130 8.56 -8.49 -3.84
CA VAL A 130 8.57 -8.82 -5.27
C VAL A 130 9.71 -8.08 -6.01
N ALA A 131 9.87 -6.78 -5.79
CA ALA A 131 10.95 -5.97 -6.33
C ALA A 131 12.33 -6.45 -5.85
N ARG A 132 12.42 -6.94 -4.62
CA ARG A 132 13.65 -7.52 -4.06
C ARG A 132 14.07 -8.79 -4.82
N VAL A 133 13.13 -9.60 -5.30
CA VAL A 133 13.46 -10.77 -6.14
C VAL A 133 14.20 -10.30 -7.38
N ASP A 134 13.63 -9.38 -8.16
CA ASP A 134 14.26 -8.85 -9.38
C ASP A 134 15.61 -8.15 -9.11
N ARG A 135 15.74 -7.46 -7.98
CA ARG A 135 17.02 -6.86 -7.58
C ARG A 135 18.13 -7.89 -7.38
N ILE A 136 17.81 -9.06 -6.84
CA ILE A 136 18.80 -10.10 -6.50
C ILE A 136 19.03 -11.05 -7.68
N GLU A 137 17.95 -11.45 -8.34
CA GLU A 137 17.92 -12.31 -9.52
C GLU A 137 17.05 -11.63 -10.57
N PRO A 138 17.65 -10.89 -11.53
CA PRO A 138 16.89 -10.15 -12.54
C PRO A 138 15.96 -11.06 -13.33
N ILE A 139 14.67 -10.73 -13.30
CA ILE A 139 13.60 -11.47 -13.98
C ILE A 139 12.64 -10.54 -14.73
N PHE A 140 12.54 -9.27 -14.31
CA PHE A 140 11.67 -8.30 -14.97
C PHE A 140 12.31 -7.76 -16.24
N SER A 141 11.45 -7.41 -17.19
CA SER A 141 11.78 -6.60 -18.36
C SER A 141 12.00 -5.13 -17.97
N GLY A 142 12.50 -4.33 -18.91
CA GLY A 142 12.60 -2.87 -18.71
C GLY A 142 11.22 -2.22 -18.52
N ALA A 143 10.20 -2.69 -19.24
CA ALA A 143 8.84 -2.17 -19.15
C ALA A 143 8.18 -2.47 -17.80
N GLU A 144 8.34 -3.69 -17.29
CA GLU A 144 7.82 -4.07 -15.96
C GLU A 144 8.47 -3.26 -14.83
N ARG A 145 9.78 -2.99 -14.92
CA ARG A 145 10.46 -2.10 -13.96
C ARG A 145 9.94 -0.67 -14.06
N ASP A 146 9.72 -0.17 -15.28
CA ASP A 146 9.21 1.19 -15.48
C ASP A 146 7.80 1.37 -14.94
N GLU A 147 6.94 0.38 -15.16
CA GLU A 147 5.59 0.33 -14.59
C GLU A 147 5.64 0.31 -13.06
N LEU A 148 6.46 -0.57 -12.46
CA LEU A 148 6.57 -0.67 -11.00
C LEU A 148 7.14 0.62 -10.38
N VAL A 149 8.14 1.25 -11.01
CA VAL A 149 8.65 2.56 -10.59
C VAL A 149 7.55 3.61 -10.65
N THR A 150 6.83 3.67 -11.76
CA THR A 150 5.73 4.60 -11.98
C THR A 150 4.64 4.44 -10.92
N THR A 151 4.13 3.22 -10.74
CA THR A 151 3.12 2.90 -9.73
C THR A 151 3.59 3.21 -8.31
N SER A 152 4.83 2.87 -7.94
CA SER A 152 5.35 3.17 -6.60
C SER A 152 5.46 4.68 -6.34
N ALA A 153 5.86 5.45 -7.35
CA ALA A 153 6.01 6.90 -7.26
C ALA A 153 4.66 7.60 -7.21
N ASP A 154 3.71 7.14 -8.03
CA ASP A 154 2.39 7.75 -8.12
C ASP A 154 1.58 7.45 -6.84
N PHE A 155 1.68 6.23 -6.30
CA PHE A 155 1.09 5.91 -5.00
C PHE A 155 1.71 6.75 -3.88
N MET A 156 3.05 6.90 -3.81
CA MET A 156 3.69 7.73 -2.79
C MET A 156 3.16 9.18 -2.79
N ARG A 157 2.94 9.75 -3.99
CA ARG A 157 2.40 11.11 -4.13
C ARG A 157 0.93 11.21 -3.74
N SER A 158 0.15 10.15 -3.92
CA SER A 158 -1.28 10.15 -3.64
C SER A 158 -1.62 9.87 -2.17
N ILE A 159 -0.64 9.53 -1.32
CA ILE A 159 -0.90 9.23 0.09
C ILE A 159 -1.36 10.49 0.83
N ASP A 160 -2.59 10.42 1.33
CA ASP A 160 -3.22 11.37 2.24
C ASP A 160 -3.75 10.70 3.53
N ASP A 161 -3.84 9.36 3.55
CA ASP A 161 -4.10 8.56 4.74
C ASP A 161 -2.81 8.22 5.49
N TYR A 162 -2.58 8.96 6.58
CA TYR A 162 -1.41 8.80 7.45
C TYR A 162 -1.66 7.92 8.68
N ARG A 163 -2.72 7.12 8.70
CA ARG A 163 -2.96 6.20 9.82
C ARG A 163 -1.79 5.22 9.94
N GLY A 164 -1.21 5.16 11.13
CA GLY A 164 -0.16 4.20 11.50
C GLY A 164 -0.69 3.04 12.32
N PHE A 165 0.09 2.58 13.29
CA PHE A 165 -0.29 1.47 14.17
C PHE A 165 -1.47 1.82 15.08
N SER A 166 -2.37 0.86 15.28
CA SER A 166 -3.30 0.84 16.40
C SER A 166 -3.30 -0.53 17.09
N GLU A 167 -3.49 -0.56 18.41
CA GLU A 167 -3.54 -1.82 19.17
C GLU A 167 -4.68 -2.74 18.72
N LYS A 168 -5.76 -2.16 18.19
CA LYS A 168 -6.96 -2.91 17.78
C LYS A 168 -6.83 -3.50 16.39
N GLU A 169 -6.26 -2.74 15.45
CA GLU A 169 -6.35 -3.06 14.02
C GLU A 169 -4.99 -3.35 13.38
N GLY A 170 -3.89 -3.09 14.08
CA GLY A 170 -2.54 -3.27 13.58
C GLY A 170 -2.08 -2.14 12.66
N TRP A 171 -1.22 -2.47 11.69
CA TRP A 171 -0.57 -1.52 10.79
C TRP A 171 -1.41 -1.14 9.57
N ARG A 172 -1.11 0.04 9.03
CA ARG A 172 -1.50 0.51 7.68
C ARG A 172 -0.25 1.04 7.01
N HIS A 173 0.27 2.18 7.47
CA HIS A 173 1.66 2.60 7.28
C HIS A 173 2.07 2.82 5.81
N ALA A 174 1.20 3.47 5.03
CA ALA A 174 1.35 3.68 3.58
C ALA A 174 2.70 4.28 3.19
N VAL A 175 3.11 5.37 3.85
CA VAL A 175 4.35 6.09 3.55
C VAL A 175 5.56 5.18 3.73
N ALA A 176 5.63 4.49 4.88
CA ALA A 176 6.76 3.63 5.20
C ALA A 176 6.84 2.38 4.32
N HIS A 177 5.70 1.75 4.02
CA HIS A 177 5.65 0.56 3.17
C HIS A 177 6.03 0.91 1.72
N THR A 178 5.59 2.06 1.22
CA THR A 178 5.96 2.55 -0.11
C THR A 178 7.44 2.95 -0.18
N ALA A 179 7.98 3.54 0.90
CA ALA A 179 9.40 3.84 1.00
C ALA A 179 10.27 2.58 0.97
N ASP A 180 9.82 1.47 1.57
CA ASP A 180 10.51 0.18 1.48
C ASP A 180 10.52 -0.39 0.05
N LEU A 181 9.41 -0.28 -0.69
CA LEU A 181 9.36 -0.63 -2.11
C LEU A 181 10.36 0.21 -2.92
N GLN A 182 10.32 1.52 -2.74
CA GLN A 182 11.22 2.44 -3.42
C GLN A 182 12.69 2.20 -3.05
N MET A 183 12.98 1.78 -1.82
CA MET A 183 14.32 1.34 -1.43
C MET A 183 14.79 0.14 -2.25
N GLN A 184 13.95 -0.88 -2.45
CA GLN A 184 14.32 -2.06 -3.26
C GLN A 184 14.52 -1.69 -4.73
N LEU A 185 13.68 -0.81 -5.28
CA LEU A 185 13.84 -0.27 -6.64
C LEU A 185 15.14 0.51 -6.79
N THR A 186 15.44 1.42 -5.86
CA THR A 186 16.67 2.22 -5.91
C THR A 186 17.93 1.36 -5.84
N LEU A 187 17.92 0.28 -5.04
CA LEU A 187 19.04 -0.65 -4.93
C LEU A 187 19.23 -1.54 -6.17
N ASN A 188 18.28 -1.54 -7.12
CA ASN A 188 18.37 -2.33 -8.34
C ASN A 188 19.18 -1.58 -9.42
N ALA A 189 20.29 -2.17 -9.85
CA ALA A 189 21.18 -1.59 -10.85
C ALA A 189 20.52 -1.42 -12.23
N ALA A 190 19.46 -2.19 -12.54
CA ALA A 190 18.70 -2.06 -13.78
C ALA A 190 17.73 -0.87 -13.78
N VAL A 191 17.47 -0.24 -12.63
CA VAL A 191 16.67 0.99 -12.55
C VAL A 191 17.52 2.17 -13.02
N THR A 192 16.99 2.91 -14.00
CA THR A 192 17.70 3.99 -14.70
C THR A 192 17.80 5.25 -13.86
N HIS A 193 18.65 6.19 -14.27
CA HIS A 193 18.76 7.48 -13.61
C HIS A 193 17.42 8.26 -13.63
N GLU A 194 16.71 8.27 -14.75
CA GLU A 194 15.41 8.94 -14.88
C GLU A 194 14.36 8.34 -13.91
N GLN A 195 14.37 7.02 -13.76
CA GLN A 195 13.52 6.32 -12.80
C GLN A 195 13.87 6.65 -11.34
N LEU A 196 15.16 6.80 -11.03
CA LEU A 196 15.60 7.26 -9.70
C LEU A 196 15.16 8.68 -9.39
N LEU A 197 15.23 9.61 -10.37
CA LEU A 197 14.72 10.97 -10.20
C LEU A 197 13.22 10.94 -9.91
N ARG A 198 12.45 10.08 -10.59
CA ARG A 198 11.01 9.91 -10.32
C ARG A 198 10.72 9.44 -8.89
N ILE A 199 11.50 8.47 -8.38
CA ILE A 199 11.41 7.99 -7.00
C ILE A 199 11.76 9.12 -6.01
N ARG A 200 12.89 9.79 -6.22
CA ARG A 200 13.37 10.91 -5.40
C ARG A 200 12.32 12.01 -5.27
N ASP A 201 11.72 12.40 -6.40
CA ASP A 201 10.73 13.47 -6.44
C ASP A 201 9.39 13.04 -5.82
N ALA A 202 9.05 11.75 -5.84
CA ALA A 202 7.90 11.23 -5.12
C ALA A 202 8.12 11.21 -3.61
N ILE A 203 9.32 10.84 -3.14
CA ILE A 203 9.68 10.89 -1.71
C ILE A 203 9.56 12.32 -1.16
N ALA A 204 9.97 13.32 -1.95
CA ALA A 204 9.92 14.71 -1.54
C ALA A 204 8.51 15.18 -1.11
N THR A 205 7.45 14.63 -1.71
CA THR A 205 6.05 14.98 -1.33
C THR A 205 5.66 14.47 0.06
N GLN A 206 6.44 13.54 0.61
CA GLN A 206 6.23 12.95 1.93
C GLN A 206 7.34 13.32 2.92
N VAL A 207 8.33 14.13 2.54
CA VAL A 207 9.29 14.68 3.53
C VAL A 207 8.64 15.77 4.36
N ALA A 208 7.82 16.61 3.72
CA ALA A 208 6.97 17.61 4.33
C ALA A 208 5.53 17.36 3.84
N PRO A 209 4.81 16.38 4.44
CA PRO A 209 3.46 16.05 4.03
C PRO A 209 2.53 17.27 4.16
N GLN A 210 1.53 17.36 3.29
CA GLN A 210 0.54 18.43 3.35
C GLN A 210 -0.29 18.35 4.64
N GLY A 211 -0.58 19.50 5.24
CA GLY A 211 -1.35 19.61 6.48
C GLY A 211 -0.52 19.41 7.75
N GLU A 212 -1.21 19.20 8.87
CA GLU A 212 -0.59 19.06 10.20
C GLU A 212 -0.35 17.58 10.54
N HIS A 213 0.49 16.89 9.76
CA HIS A 213 0.88 15.50 10.06
C HIS A 213 2.30 15.40 10.62
N PHE A 214 2.47 14.60 11.68
CA PHE A 214 3.75 14.29 12.29
C PHE A 214 4.02 12.79 12.20
N TYR A 215 5.16 12.42 11.63
CA TYR A 215 5.62 11.04 11.59
C TYR A 215 6.08 10.56 12.97
N VAL A 216 5.64 9.37 13.36
CA VAL A 216 5.87 8.80 14.70
C VAL A 216 6.25 7.31 14.70
N TYR A 217 6.25 6.65 13.54
CA TYR A 217 6.50 5.21 13.38
C TYR A 217 7.68 4.90 12.45
N GLY A 218 8.67 5.80 12.40
CA GLY A 218 9.92 5.61 11.65
C GLY A 218 9.82 5.88 10.14
N GLU A 219 8.76 6.56 9.70
CA GLU A 219 8.57 6.99 8.31
C GLU A 219 9.76 7.83 7.83
N ASN A 220 10.23 8.76 8.67
CA ASN A 220 11.36 9.65 8.38
C ASN A 220 12.64 8.87 8.00
N GLU A 221 13.00 7.84 8.78
CA GLU A 221 14.17 7.01 8.48
C GLU A 221 13.97 6.19 7.22
N ARG A 222 12.76 5.64 7.01
CA ARG A 222 12.43 4.85 5.83
C ARG A 222 12.43 5.68 4.55
N LEU A 223 11.90 6.91 4.57
CA LEU A 223 11.96 7.86 3.45
C LEU A 223 13.40 8.25 3.11
N ALA A 224 14.28 8.37 4.10
CA ALA A 224 15.69 8.72 3.88
C ALA A 224 16.47 7.61 3.16
N ARG A 225 16.16 6.33 3.42
CA ARG A 225 16.90 5.17 2.85
C ARG A 225 17.04 5.18 1.32
N PRO A 226 15.97 5.26 0.52
CA PRO A 226 16.09 5.33 -0.94
C PRO A 226 16.92 6.54 -1.40
N ILE A 227 16.84 7.70 -0.73
CA ILE A 227 17.66 8.87 -1.08
C ILE A 227 19.14 8.60 -0.83
N LEU A 228 19.48 8.03 0.33
CA LEU A 228 20.86 7.68 0.69
C LEU A 228 21.44 6.62 -0.24
N PHE A 229 20.67 5.59 -0.62
CA PHE A 229 21.12 4.58 -1.57
C PHE A 229 21.26 5.13 -2.99
N MET A 230 20.40 6.06 -3.41
CA MET A 230 20.55 6.76 -4.68
C MET A 230 21.84 7.59 -4.70
N ALA A 231 22.13 8.34 -3.63
CA ALA A 231 23.38 9.09 -3.50
C ALA A 231 24.60 8.17 -3.54
N ALA A 232 24.53 7.02 -2.85
CA ALA A 232 25.61 6.02 -2.84
C ALA A 232 25.84 5.35 -4.21
N ARG A 233 24.86 5.39 -5.13
CA ARG A 233 25.03 4.90 -6.50
C ARG A 233 25.87 5.84 -7.37
N ASP A 234 26.07 7.09 -6.96
CA ASP A 234 26.87 8.09 -7.69
C ASP A 234 26.43 8.27 -9.16
N VAL A 235 25.11 8.24 -9.40
CA VAL A 235 24.48 8.36 -10.73
C VAL A 235 23.84 9.72 -10.99
N SER A 236 23.84 10.61 -10.01
CA SER A 236 23.31 11.97 -10.10
C SER A 236 24.41 12.99 -9.83
N THR A 237 24.37 14.10 -10.54
CA THR A 237 25.35 15.18 -10.43
C THR A 237 25.15 16.00 -9.15
N GLU A 238 26.21 16.70 -8.73
CA GLU A 238 26.13 17.66 -7.62
C GLU A 238 25.05 18.72 -7.85
N GLN A 239 24.91 19.24 -9.08
CA GLN A 239 23.91 20.25 -9.40
C GLN A 239 22.48 19.71 -9.23
N GLU A 240 22.22 18.46 -9.62
CA GLU A 240 20.90 17.84 -9.44
C GLU A 240 20.54 17.69 -7.95
N TRP A 241 21.52 17.43 -7.09
CA TRP A 241 21.30 17.42 -5.64
C TRP A 241 21.04 18.82 -5.10
N VAL A 242 21.85 19.81 -5.49
CA VAL A 242 21.68 21.21 -5.08
C VAL A 242 20.29 21.71 -5.46
N ASP A 243 19.86 21.48 -6.70
CA ASP A 243 18.56 21.92 -7.20
C ASP A 243 17.41 21.24 -6.45
N TRP A 244 17.57 19.95 -6.10
CA TRP A 244 16.56 19.21 -5.36
C TRP A 244 16.46 19.67 -3.90
N PHE A 245 17.59 19.82 -3.19
CA PHE A 245 17.59 20.31 -1.81
C PHE A 245 17.07 21.74 -1.70
N ALA A 246 17.35 22.59 -2.68
CA ALA A 246 16.81 23.96 -2.72
C ALA A 246 15.27 23.96 -2.80
N LYS A 247 14.66 23.03 -3.55
CA LYS A 247 13.20 22.86 -3.60
C LYS A 247 12.64 22.29 -2.30
N LEU A 248 13.32 21.30 -1.73
CA LEU A 248 12.88 20.62 -0.51
C LEU A 248 12.89 21.54 0.73
N GLY A 249 13.89 22.43 0.81
CA GLY A 249 14.03 23.40 1.91
C GLY A 249 13.31 24.73 1.68
N ALA A 250 12.51 24.86 0.62
CA ALA A 250 11.70 26.05 0.41
C ALA A 250 10.66 26.18 1.53
N ALA A 251 10.41 27.40 1.99
CA ALA A 251 9.48 27.66 3.08
C ALA A 251 8.00 27.54 2.66
N ASP A 252 7.69 27.15 1.42
CA ASP A 252 6.33 27.07 0.87
C ASP A 252 5.39 26.25 1.79
N PRO A 253 4.18 26.73 2.13
CA PRO A 253 3.51 27.95 1.65
C PRO A 253 3.88 29.26 2.38
N TYR A 254 4.85 29.24 3.29
CA TYR A 254 5.33 30.42 4.02
C TYR A 254 6.36 31.21 3.20
N GLU A 255 6.45 32.53 3.44
CA GLU A 255 7.46 33.38 2.81
C GLU A 255 8.87 33.14 3.39
N SER A 256 8.94 32.74 4.67
CA SER A 256 10.18 32.48 5.40
C SER A 256 9.97 31.48 6.55
N TRP A 257 11.01 30.69 6.86
CA TRP A 257 11.00 29.77 8.02
C TRP A 257 10.86 30.48 9.38
N ASN A 258 11.11 31.79 9.45
CA ASN A 258 10.88 32.59 10.66
C ASN A 258 9.38 32.90 10.90
N ASP A 259 8.51 32.57 9.94
CA ASP A 259 7.08 32.87 10.00
C ASP A 259 6.23 31.68 10.50
N ILE A 260 6.90 30.60 10.95
CA ILE A 260 6.32 29.34 11.44
C ILE A 260 6.37 29.27 12.97
#